data_AF-A0A5B7JJZ8-F1
#
_entry.id   AF-A0A5B7JJZ8-F1
#
_cell.length_a   1.000
_cell.length_b   1.000
_cell.length_c   1.000
_cell.angle_alpha   90.00
_cell.angle_beta   90.00
_cell.angle_gamma   90.00
#
_symmetry.space_group_name_H-M   'P 1'
#
loop_
_entity.id
_entity.type
_entity.pdbx_description
1 polymer ?
#
loop_
_entity_poly.entity_id
_entity_poly.type
_entity_poly.pdbx_seq_one_letter_code
_entity_poly.pdbx_strand_id
1 'polypeptide(L)' 'MNNFSQLQHKADPVYSPPLHVNGLSWRLKVYPDGNGVVRGNYLSVFLELSAGLPETSK' A
#
# COMPACT_ATOMS: atom_id res chain seq x y z
N MET A 1 0.04 14.73 -11.31
CA MET A 1 -0.87 14.39 -10.20
C MET A 1 -2.31 14.42 -10.71
N ASN A 2 -2.65 13.53 -11.64
CA ASN A 2 -4.01 13.50 -12.18
C ASN A 2 -4.76 12.38 -11.44
N ASN A 3 -5.97 12.66 -10.96
CA ASN A 3 -6.91 11.71 -10.33
C ASN A 3 -6.79 11.47 -8.81
N PHE A 4 -6.01 12.25 -8.03
CA PHE A 4 -5.98 12.06 -6.56
C PHE A 4 -7.37 12.15 -5.92
N SER A 5 -8.15 13.18 -6.29
CA SER A 5 -9.52 13.33 -5.79
C SER A 5 -10.42 12.15 -6.17
N GLN A 6 -10.26 11.58 -7.36
CA GLN A 6 -11.05 10.40 -7.77
C GLN A 6 -10.71 9.18 -6.91
N LEU A 7 -9.41 8.97 -6.62
CA LEU A 7 -8.95 7.89 -5.75
C LEU A 7 -9.42 8.09 -4.30
N GLN A 8 -9.44 9.34 -3.82
CA GLN A 8 -10.01 9.69 -2.52
C GLN A 8 -11.50 9.39 -2.46
N HIS A 9 -12.29 9.79 -3.46
CA HIS A 9 -13.73 9.47 -3.49
C HIS A 9 -14.02 7.98 -3.59
N LYS A 10 -13.17 7.21 -4.29
CA LYS A 10 -13.28 5.75 -4.36
C LYS A 10 -13.00 5.09 -3.00
N ALA A 11 -12.11 5.68 -2.20
CA ALA A 11 -11.72 5.25 -0.86
C ALA A 11 -11.16 3.82 -0.73
N ASP A 12 -10.89 3.15 -1.86
CA ASP A 12 -10.16 1.90 -1.90
C ASP A 12 -8.65 2.14 -1.72
N PRO A 13 -7.92 1.18 -1.11
CA PRO A 13 -6.47 1.28 -1.05
C PRO A 13 -5.85 1.15 -2.44
N VAL A 14 -4.86 1.98 -2.72
CA VAL A 14 -3.99 1.89 -3.90
C VAL A 14 -2.61 1.38 -3.51
N TYR A 15 -1.96 0.71 -4.45
CA TYR A 15 -0.66 0.07 -4.22
C TYR A 15 0.40 0.66 -5.15
N SER A 16 1.60 0.86 -4.63
CA SER A 16 2.76 1.13 -5.48
C SER A 16 3.15 -0.14 -6.26
N PRO A 17 3.96 -0.01 -7.32
CA PRO A 17 4.75 -1.12 -7.83
C PRO A 17 5.60 -1.75 -6.71
N PRO A 18 5.93 -3.05 -6.83
CA PRO A 18 6.77 -3.74 -5.85
C PRO A 18 8.23 -3.26 -5.90
N LEU A 19 8.82 -3.13 -4.72
CA LEU A 19 10.24 -2.89 -4.47
C LEU A 19 10.88 -4.19 -3.97
N HIS A 20 11.85 -4.69 -4.71
CA HIS A 20 12.55 -5.94 -4.38
C HIS A 20 13.88 -5.65 -3.69
N VAL A 21 14.03 -6.11 -2.44
CA VAL A 21 15.26 -5.92 -1.64
C VAL A 21 15.51 -7.18 -0.82
N ASN A 22 16.73 -7.72 -0.89
CA ASN A 22 17.16 -8.90 -0.12
C ASN A 22 16.23 -10.13 -0.27
N GLY A 23 15.71 -10.37 -1.47
CA GLY A 23 14.78 -11.48 -1.73
C GLY A 23 13.37 -11.28 -1.17
N LEU A 24 13.07 -10.11 -0.63
CA LEU A 24 11.74 -9.71 -0.17
C LEU A 24 11.08 -8.79 -1.20
N SER A 25 9.76 -8.89 -1.33
CA SER A 25 8.96 -7.97 -2.15
C SER A 25 8.13 -7.08 -1.23
N TRP A 26 8.40 -5.78 -1.28
CA TRP A 26 7.72 -4.74 -0.50
C TRP A 26 6.88 -3.84 -1.38
N ARG A 27 5.81 -3.25 -0.86
CA ARG A 27 5.07 -2.19 -1.57
C ARG A 27 4.42 -1.21 -0.59
N LEU A 28 4.16 0.00 -1.05
CA LEU A 28 3.32 0.94 -0.33
C LEU A 28 1.85 0.59 -0.56
N LYS A 29 1.07 0.60 0.52
CA LYS A 29 -0.39 0.53 0.50
C LYS A 29 -0.92 1.85 1.04
N VAL A 30 -1.66 2.58 0.23
CA VAL A 30 -2.13 3.94 0.52
C VAL A 30 -3.64 3.96 0.51
N TYR A 31 -4.25 4.52 1.54
CA TYR A 31 -5.67 4.86 1.57
C TYR A 31 -5.79 6.37 1.37
N PRO A 32 -6.17 6.84 0.17
CA PRO A 32 -6.25 8.28 -0.13
C PRO A 32 -7.25 9.04 0.74
N ASP A 33 -8.29 8.35 1.22
CA ASP A 33 -9.30 8.84 2.14
C ASP A 33 -9.03 8.46 3.61
N GLY A 34 -7.86 7.89 3.91
CA GLY A 34 -7.53 7.41 5.26
C GLY A 34 -8.13 6.04 5.60
N ASN A 35 -7.68 5.47 6.72
CA ASN A 35 -8.05 4.13 7.16
C ASN A 35 -8.59 4.12 8.61
N GLY A 36 -9.63 3.34 8.89
CA GLY A 36 -10.20 3.20 10.23
C GLY A 36 -10.73 4.53 10.80
N VAL A 37 -10.38 4.84 12.06
CA VAL A 37 -10.89 6.01 12.81
C VAL A 37 -10.46 7.36 12.23
N VAL A 38 -9.45 7.38 11.37
CA VAL A 38 -8.93 8.61 10.73
C VAL A 38 -9.42 8.80 9.29
N ARG A 39 -10.35 7.97 8.82
CA ARG A 39 -10.95 8.09 7.49
C ARG A 39 -11.64 9.46 7.31
N GLY A 40 -11.55 10.03 6.11
CA GLY A 40 -12.05 11.34 5.73
C GLY A 40 -11.19 12.53 6.19
N ASN A 41 -10.20 12.31 7.07
CA ASN A 41 -9.43 13.38 7.71
C ASN A 41 -7.96 13.38 7.31
N TYR A 42 -7.38 12.21 7.07
CA TYR A 42 -5.95 12.06 6.82
C TYR A 42 -5.66 11.02 5.74
N LEU A 43 -4.53 11.19 5.06
CA LEU A 43 -3.94 10.12 4.25
C LEU A 43 -3.39 9.02 5.18
N SER A 44 -3.64 7.75 4.87
CA SER A 44 -2.97 6.63 5.56
C SER A 44 -2.04 5.89 4.61
N VAL A 45 -0.78 5.71 5.01
CA VAL A 45 0.27 5.04 4.22
C VAL A 45 0.89 3.93 5.05
N PHE A 46 0.98 2.74 4.46
CA PHE A 46 1.56 1.54 5.07
C PHE A 46 2.66 0.97 4.18
N LEU A 47 3.66 0.36 4.80
CA LEU A 47 4.62 -0.51 4.14
C LEU A 47 4.15 -1.96 4.29
N GLU A 48 3.94 -2.65 3.18
CA GLU A 48 3.45 -4.03 3.13
C GLU A 48 4.53 -4.97 2.56
N LEU A 49 4.78 -6.09 3.24
CA LEU A 49 5.57 -7.20 2.70
C LEU A 49 4.63 -8.09 1.88
N SER A 50 4.73 -8.05 0.55
CA SER A 50 3.85 -8.81 -0.35
C SER A 50 4.36 -10.22 -0.67
N ALA A 51 5.66 -10.46 -0.53
CA ALA A 51 6.26 -11.80 -0.64
C ALA A 51 7.54 -11.90 0.19
N GLY A 52 7.68 -12.99 0.94
CA GLY A 52 8.88 -13.33 1.71
C GLY A 52 9.89 -14.14 0.89
N LEU A 53 10.98 -14.55 1.55
CA LEU A 53 11.94 -15.47 0.95
C LEU A 53 11.22 -16.78 0.57
N PRO A 54 11.53 -17.38 -0.59
CA PRO A 54 11.09 -18.74 -0.87
C PRO A 54 11.57 -19.62 0.27
N GLU A 55 10.68 -20.43 0.87
CA GLU A 55 11.09 -21.46 1.81
C GLU A 55 12.15 -22.32 1.12
N THR A 56 13.40 -22.27 1.61
CA THR A 56 14.40 -23.25 1.23
C THR A 56 13.96 -24.56 1.88
N SER A 57 13.24 -25.39 1.14
CA SER A 57 12.89 -26.74 1.56
C SER A 57 14.13 -27.44 2.11
N LYS A 58 14.00 -27.95 3.33
CA LYS A 58 15.00 -28.74 4.08
C LYS A 58 15.45 -29.99 3.33
#